data_AF-A0A950TC14-F1
#
_entry.id   AF-A0A950TC14-F1
#
_cell.length_a   1.000
_cell.length_b   1.000
_cell.length_c   1.000
_cell.angle_alpha   90.00
_cell.angle_beta   90.00
_cell.angle_gamma   90.00
#
_symmetry.space_group_name_H-M   'P 1'
#
loop_
_entity.id
_entity.type
_entity.pdbx_description
1 polymer ?
#
loop_
_entity_poly.entity_id
_entity_poly.type
_entity_poly.pdbx_seq_one_letter_code
_entity_poly.pdbx_strand_id
1 'polypeptide(L)' 'MFVTEEEAATIYAKACRSWYGARAGSVVHSQVKKLMAKGDGKGVKAWQQVARALESLSAEALADEAGMRRWTRIQ' A
#
# COMPACT_ATOMS: atom_id res chain seq x y z
N MET A 1 -17.00 -16.79 -4.86
CA MET A 1 -16.29 -15.51 -5.12
C MET A 1 -14.81 -15.79 -4.92
N PHE A 2 -14.02 -15.78 -6.00
CA PHE A 2 -12.57 -15.98 -5.91
C PHE A 2 -11.92 -14.60 -5.91
N VAL A 3 -11.17 -14.30 -4.85
CA VAL A 3 -10.38 -13.06 -4.76
C VAL A 3 -9.02 -13.36 -5.37
N THR A 4 -8.59 -12.56 -6.33
CA THR A 4 -7.25 -12.67 -6.92
C THR A 4 -6.17 -12.22 -5.92
N GLU A 5 -4.93 -12.64 -6.12
CA GLU A 5 -3.81 -12.20 -5.27
C GLU A 5 -3.66 -10.66 -5.26
N GLU A 6 -3.93 -10.01 -6.40
CA GLU A 6 -3.88 -8.55 -6.53
C GLU A 6 -5.01 -7.85 -5.75
N GLU A 7 -6.24 -8.37 -5.81
CA GLU A 7 -7.35 -7.86 -5.02
C GLU A 7 -7.08 -8.06 -3.52
N ALA A 8 -6.55 -9.22 -3.13
CA ALA A 8 -6.16 -9.47 -1.76
C ALA A 8 -5.09 -8.47 -1.30
N ALA A 9 -4.05 -8.25 -2.11
CA ALA A 9 -3.01 -7.27 -1.81
C ALA A 9 -3.58 -5.86 -1.63
N THR A 10 -4.55 -5.47 -2.46
CA THR A 10 -5.24 -4.17 -2.37
C THR A 10 -6.05 -4.03 -1.08
N ILE A 11 -6.80 -5.07 -0.70
CA ILE A 11 -7.57 -5.10 0.55
C ILE A 11 -6.62 -4.96 1.74
N TYR A 12 -5.52 -5.72 1.75
CA TYR A 12 -4.52 -5.64 2.82
C TYR A 12 -3.78 -4.30 2.85
N ALA A 13 -3.52 -3.68 1.70
CA ALA A 13 -2.94 -2.34 1.64
C ALA A 13 -3.87 -1.29 2.27
N LYS A 14 -5.17 -1.34 1.95
CA LYS A 14 -6.19 -0.47 2.57
C LYS A 14 -6.28 -0.70 4.08
N ALA A 15 -6.29 -1.96 4.52
CA ALA A 15 -6.29 -2.29 5.95
C ALA A 15 -5.02 -1.77 6.66
N CYS A 16 -3.84 -1.97 6.07
CA CYS A 16 -2.57 -1.46 6.63
C CYS A 16 -2.58 0.07 6.71
N ARG A 17 -3.11 0.77 5.70
CA ARG A 17 -3.25 2.22 5.73
C ARG A 17 -4.22 2.68 6.82
N SER A 18 -5.32 1.96 7.02
CA SER A 18 -6.29 2.26 8.10
C SER A 18 -5.68 2.07 9.49
N TRP A 19 -4.94 0.99 9.71
CA TRP A 19 -4.36 0.68 11.02
C TRP A 19 -3.12 1.49 11.37
N TYR A 20 -2.25 1.77 10.38
CA TYR A 20 -0.93 2.35 10.64
C TYR A 20 -0.74 3.75 10.03
N GLY A 21 -1.72 4.26 9.27
CA GLY A 21 -1.67 5.58 8.64
C GLY A 21 -0.42 5.77 7.78
N ALA A 22 0.30 6.87 8.02
CA ALA A 22 1.54 7.20 7.32
C ALA A 22 2.66 6.16 7.52
N ARG A 23 2.62 5.36 8.61
CA ARG A 23 3.64 4.35 8.91
C ARG A 23 3.42 3.02 8.19
N ALA A 24 2.30 2.85 7.49
CA ALA A 24 1.94 1.60 6.83
C ALA A 24 3.04 1.07 5.90
N GLY A 25 3.69 1.96 5.12
CA GLY A 25 4.81 1.57 4.25
C GLY A 25 5.97 0.96 5.04
N SER A 26 6.38 1.59 6.15
CA SER A 26 7.45 1.07 7.01
C SER A 26 7.10 -0.29 7.61
N VAL A 27 5.84 -0.51 8.00
CA VAL A 27 5.39 -1.79 8.58
C VAL A 27 5.44 -2.89 7.54
N VAL A 28 4.90 -2.63 6.35
CA VAL A 28 4.90 -3.58 5.22
C VAL A 28 6.34 -3.95 4.82
N HIS A 29 7.23 -2.97 4.67
CA HIS A 29 8.64 -3.23 4.35
C HIS A 29 9.37 -3.99 5.47
N SER A 30 9.08 -3.72 6.74
CA SER A 30 9.64 -4.49 7.85
C SER A 30 9.20 -5.95 7.77
N GLN A 31 7.94 -6.21 7.42
CA GLN A 31 7.42 -7.56 7.27
C GLN A 31 8.07 -8.31 6.11
N VAL A 32 8.27 -7.67 4.96
CA VAL A 32 9.04 -8.23 3.84
C VAL A 32 10.44 -8.65 4.31
N LYS A 33 11.18 -7.77 5.00
CA LYS A 33 12.52 -8.09 5.52
C LYS A 33 12.52 -9.28 6.48
N LYS A 34 11.52 -9.36 7.38
CA LYS A 34 11.36 -10.49 8.30
C LYS A 34 11.12 -11.81 7.57
N LEU A 35 10.33 -11.82 6.50
CA LEU A 35 10.03 -13.02 5.72
C LEU A 35 11.22 -13.42 4.85
N MET A 36 11.96 -12.46 4.29
CA MET A 36 13.23 -12.72 3.60
C MET A 36 14.24 -13.40 4.53
N ALA A 37 14.38 -12.90 5.76
CA ALA A 37 15.28 -13.50 6.75
C ALA A 37 14.90 -14.93 7.15
N LYS A 38 13.61 -15.29 7.03
CA LYS A 38 13.09 -16.64 7.26
C LYS A 38 13.15 -17.55 6.03
N GLY A 39 13.53 -17.03 4.86
CA GLY A 39 13.52 -17.77 3.60
C GLY A 39 12.12 -18.01 3.00
N ASP A 40 11.08 -17.31 3.49
CA ASP A 40 9.71 -17.48 2.98
C ASP A 40 9.48 -16.66 1.71
N GLY A 41 9.91 -17.21 0.57
CA GLY A 41 9.78 -16.55 -0.73
C GLY A 41 8.33 -16.28 -1.16
N LYS A 42 7.36 -17.11 -0.75
CA LYS A 42 5.94 -16.90 -1.07
C LYS A 42 5.39 -15.73 -0.26
N GLY A 43 5.66 -15.69 1.04
CA GLY A 43 5.31 -14.58 1.91
C GLY A 43 5.95 -13.26 1.45
N VAL A 44 7.21 -13.30 1.02
CA VAL A 44 7.89 -12.12 0.47
C VAL A 44 7.16 -11.57 -0.76
N LYS A 45 6.79 -12.43 -1.72
CA LYS A 45 6.04 -11.99 -2.91
C LYS A 45 4.70 -11.36 -2.56
N ALA A 46 3.93 -11.99 -1.66
CA ALA A 46 2.64 -11.46 -1.23
C ALA A 46 2.78 -10.07 -0.58
N TRP A 47 3.72 -9.91 0.36
CA TRP A 47 3.93 -8.62 1.03
C TRP A 47 4.55 -7.55 0.12
N GLN A 48 5.30 -7.93 -0.92
CA GLN A 48 5.74 -7.00 -1.96
C GLN A 48 4.58 -6.48 -2.81
N GLN A 49 3.57 -7.31 -3.11
CA GLN A 49 2.36 -6.83 -3.80
C GLN A 49 1.57 -5.84 -2.92
N VAL A 50 1.45 -6.12 -1.62
CA VAL A 50 0.84 -5.19 -0.66
C VAL A 50 1.60 -3.86 -0.62
N ALA A 51 2.93 -3.88 -0.65
CA ALA A 51 3.75 -2.67 -0.69
C ALA A 51 3.44 -1.81 -1.93
N ARG A 52 3.42 -2.43 -3.11
CA ARG A 52 3.09 -1.75 -4.37
C ARG A 52 1.69 -1.15 -4.35
N ALA A 53 0.70 -1.90 -3.88
CA ALA A 53 -0.67 -1.41 -3.77
C ALA A 53 -0.76 -0.21 -2.80
N LEU A 54 0.01 -0.22 -1.70
CA LEU A 54 0.06 0.89 -0.75
C LEU A 54 0.69 2.16 -1.33
N GLU A 55 1.71 2.01 -2.17
CA GLU A 55 2.33 3.12 -2.91
C GLU A 55 1.33 3.74 -3.90
N SER A 56 0.59 2.91 -4.65
CA SER A 56 -0.47 3.39 -5.55
C SER A 56 -1.54 4.20 -4.82
N LEU A 57 -2.04 3.68 -3.69
CA LEU A 57 -3.04 4.40 -2.87
C LEU A 57 -2.52 5.75 -2.36
N SER A 58 -1.23 5.83 -2.04
CA SER A 58 -0.60 7.08 -1.60
C SER A 58 -0.42 8.06 -2.74
N ALA A 59 -0.07 7.58 -3.93
CA ALA A 59 0.03 8.40 -5.14
C ALA A 59 -1.34 8.95 -5.56
N GLU A 60 -2.39 8.14 -5.49
CA GLU A 60 -3.78 8.55 -5.75
C GLU A 60 -4.22 9.64 -4.77
N ALA A 61 -3.95 9.47 -3.47
CA ALA A 61 -4.28 10.49 -2.46
C ALA A 61 -3.55 11.82 -2.70
N LEU A 62 -2.29 11.78 -3.16
CA LEU A 62 -1.52 12.97 -3.51
C LEU A 62 -2.02 13.62 -4.80
N ALA A 63 -2.43 12.83 -5.79
CA ALA A 63 -3.00 13.33 -7.04
C ALA A 63 -4.36 14.02 -6.80
N ASP A 64 -5.19 13.46 -5.91
CA ASP A 64 -6.46 14.06 -5.49
C ASP A 64 -6.25 15.41 -4.80
N GLU A 65 -5.34 15.48 -3.82
CA GLU A 65 -4.92 16.74 -3.16
C GLU A 65 -4.39 17.79 -4.17
N ALA A 66 -3.54 17.37 -5.10
CA ALA A 66 -2.96 18.26 -6.11
C ALA A 66 -4.00 18.76 -7.13
N GLY A 67 -4.99 17.91 -7.46
CA GLY A 67 -6.17 18.28 -8.25
C GLY A 67 -7.00 19.33 -7.53
N MET A 68 -7.36 19.09 -6.27
CA MET A 68 -8.18 19.98 -5.44
C MET A 68 -7.54 21.37 -5.29
N ARG A 69 -6.21 21.43 -5.06
CA ARG A 69 -5.46 22.70 -4.95
C ARG A 69 -5.36 23.49 -6.25
N ARG A 70 -5.54 22.84 -7.40
CA ARG A 70 -5.55 23.50 -8.71
C ARG A 70 -6.85 24.29 -8.93
N TRP A 71 -7.96 23.84 -8.35
CA TRP A 71 -9.26 24.52 -8.43
C TRP A 71 -9.38 25.70 -7.45
N THR A 72 -8.71 25.67 -6.30
CA THR A 72 -8.83 26.72 -5.26
C THR A 72 -7.95 27.96 -5.48
N ARG A 73 -7.13 28.02 -6.55
CA ARG A 73 -6.21 29.14 -6.82
C ARG A 73 -6.76 30.18 -7.83
N ILE A 74 -8.01 30.05 -8.28
CA ILE A 74 -8.65 30.97 -9.26
C ILE A 74 -9.75 31.82 -8.59
N GLN A 75 -9.51 32.33 -7.38
CA GLN A 75 -10.37 33.35 -6.75
C GLN A 75 -9.57 34.58 -6.39
#